data_AF-A0A4R3S3V5-F1
#
_entry.id   AF-A0A4R3S3V5-F1
#
_cell.length_a   1.000
_cell.length_b   1.000
_cell.length_c   1.000
_cell.angle_alpha   90.00
_cell.angle_beta   90.00
_cell.angle_gamma   90.00
#
_symmetry.space_group_name_H-M   'P 1'
#
loop_
_entity.id
_entity.type
_entity.pdbx_description
1 polymer ?
#
loop_
_entity_poly.entity_id
_entity_poly.type
_entity_poly.pdbx_seq_one_letter_code
_entity_poly.pdbx_strand_id
1 'polypeptide(L)'
;MVNEVAERHGLKPNHLSTWRTMARQGKLVLPAPEDAVEFAAVIVDPPVLEPPIKKASRPEIMFGAVTIRWKKAHLPPASPL
;
A
#
# COMPACT_ATOMS: atom_id res chain seq x y z
N MET A 1 -7.66 -12.91 -5.29
CA MET A 1 -8.62 -13.02 -4.14
C MET A 1 -8.54 -14.45 -3.56
N VAL A 2 -8.89 -14.73 -2.30
CA VAL A 2 -8.62 -16.05 -1.64
C VAL A 2 -9.09 -17.26 -2.46
N ASN A 3 -10.20 -17.13 -3.20
CA ASN A 3 -10.71 -18.18 -4.09
C ASN A 3 -9.77 -18.52 -5.24
N GLU A 4 -9.12 -17.52 -5.84
CA GLU A 4 -8.19 -17.69 -6.97
C GLU A 4 -6.95 -18.49 -6.54
N VAL A 5 -6.43 -18.20 -5.35
CA VAL A 5 -5.30 -18.94 -4.78
C VAL A 5 -5.71 -20.38 -4.46
N ALA A 6 -6.93 -20.56 -3.94
CA ALA A 6 -7.46 -21.89 -3.63
C ALA A 6 -7.61 -22.73 -4.90
N GLU A 7 -8.18 -22.16 -5.97
CA GLU A 7 -8.38 -22.81 -7.26
C GLU A 7 -7.06 -23.21 -7.92
N ARG A 8 -6.07 -22.31 -7.97
CA ARG A 8 -4.74 -22.59 -8.53
C ARG A 8 -4.03 -23.79 -7.88
N HIS A 9 -4.32 -24.05 -6.61
CA HIS A 9 -3.68 -25.11 -5.83
C HIS A 9 -4.63 -26.28 -5.51
N GLY A 10 -5.84 -26.32 -6.09
CA GLY A 10 -6.82 -27.39 -5.82
C GLY A 10 -7.31 -27.44 -4.37
N LEU A 11 -7.20 -26.33 -3.64
CA LEU A 11 -7.58 -26.20 -2.25
C LEU A 11 -9.01 -25.64 -2.11
N LYS A 12 -9.66 -25.95 -0.99
CA LYS A 12 -10.90 -25.28 -0.61
C LYS A 12 -10.57 -23.90 0.00
N PRO A 13 -11.32 -22.83 -0.30
CA PRO A 13 -11.09 -21.51 0.29
C PRO A 13 -11.07 -21.50 1.83
N ASN A 14 -11.88 -22.35 2.47
CA ASN A 14 -11.90 -22.51 3.93
C ASN A 14 -10.58 -23.03 4.52
N HIS A 15 -9.73 -23.70 3.74
CA HIS A 15 -8.41 -24.12 4.22
C HIS A 15 -7.48 -22.90 4.35
N LEU A 16 -7.51 -21.98 3.39
CA LEU A 16 -6.71 -20.77 3.43
C LEU A 16 -7.10 -19.85 4.60
N SER A 17 -8.40 -19.74 4.93
CA SER A 17 -8.85 -18.96 6.08
C SER A 17 -8.41 -19.59 7.42
N THR A 18 -8.51 -20.92 7.55
CA THR A 18 -8.01 -21.67 8.70
C THR A 18 -6.50 -21.50 8.85
N TRP A 19 -5.73 -21.70 7.79
CA TRP A 19 -4.27 -21.54 7.81
C TRP A 19 -3.85 -20.12 8.13
N ARG A 20 -4.55 -19.11 7.58
CA ARG A 20 -4.29 -17.70 7.91
C ARG A 20 -4.51 -17.43 9.40
N THR A 21 -5.54 -18.02 9.99
CA THR A 21 -5.80 -17.94 11.43
C THR A 21 -4.69 -18.62 12.23
N MET A 22 -4.28 -19.83 11.83
CA MET A 22 -3.20 -20.57 12.48
C MET A 22 -1.87 -19.83 12.40
N ALA A 23 -1.53 -19.23 11.25
CA ALA A 23 -0.32 -18.44 11.06
C ALA A 23 -0.31 -17.21 11.96
N ARG A 24 -1.44 -16.49 12.07
CA ARG A 24 -1.59 -15.35 12.98
C ARG A 24 -1.43 -15.74 14.45
N GLN A 25 -1.81 -16.97 14.81
CA GLN A 25 -1.65 -17.51 16.15
C GLN A 25 -0.26 -18.15 16.40
N GLY A 26 0.62 -18.17 15.39
CA GLY A 26 1.92 -18.86 15.49
C GLY A 26 1.82 -20.39 15.56
N LYS A 27 0.66 -20.96 15.22
CA LYS A 27 0.40 -22.42 15.26
C LYS A 27 0.63 -23.11 13.92
N LEU A 28 0.73 -22.35 12.83
CA LEU A 28 1.09 -22.88 11.53
C LEU A 28 2.62 -23.03 11.46
N VAL A 29 3.09 -24.13 12.02
CA VAL A 29 4.51 -24.51 11.98
C VAL A 29 4.73 -25.34 10.72
N LEU A 30 5.65 -24.91 9.86
CA LEU A 30 6.13 -25.76 8.78
C LEU A 30 7.11 -26.79 9.37
N PRO A 31 7.05 -28.06 8.94
CA PRO A 31 8.09 -29.01 9.32
C PRO A 31 9.46 -28.46 8.90
N ALA A 32 10.47 -28.74 9.72
CA ALA A 32 11.83 -28.37 9.38
C ALA A 32 12.19 -28.98 8.01
N PRO A 33 12.71 -28.17 7.06
CA PRO A 33 13.20 -28.70 5.80
C PRO A 33 14.30 -29.73 6.05
N GLU A 34 14.36 -30.77 5.22
CA GLU A 34 15.41 -31.79 5.34
C GLU A 34 16.78 -31.25 4.93
N ASP A 35 16.78 -30.26 4.02
CA ASP A 35 17.98 -29.56 3.57
C ASP A 35 18.25 -28.28 4.37
N ALA A 36 19.50 -27.83 4.34
CA ALA A 36 19.90 -26.56 4.96
C ALA A 36 19.12 -25.39 4.34
N VAL A 37 18.41 -24.63 5.20
CA VAL A 37 17.64 -23.46 4.76
C VAL A 37 18.59 -22.29 4.54
N GLU A 38 18.92 -22.00 3.28
CA GLU A 38 19.57 -20.74 2.90
C GLU A 38 18.52 -19.68 2.56
N PHE A 39 18.58 -18.55 3.26
CA PHE A 39 17.79 -17.37 2.92
C PHE A 39 18.60 -16.48 1.96
N ALA A 40 17.96 -16.02 0.87
CA ALA A 40 18.57 -15.02 0.01
C ALA A 40 18.79 -13.70 0.76
N ALA A 41 19.92 -13.03 0.50
CA ALA A 41 20.20 -11.72 1.08
C ALA A 41 19.22 -10.67 0.55
N VAL A 42 18.72 -9.81 1.45
CA VAL A 42 17.87 -8.68 1.08
C VAL A 42 18.72 -7.61 0.41
N ILE A 43 18.44 -7.33 -0.87
CA ILE A 43 19.00 -6.19 -1.58
C ILE A 43 17.99 -5.04 -1.48
N VAL A 44 18.40 -3.94 -0.84
CA VAL A 44 17.59 -2.71 -0.77
C VAL A 44 18.05 -1.81 -1.91
N ASP A 45 17.15 -1.51 -2.85
CA ASP A 45 17.43 -0.51 -3.88
C ASP A 45 17.66 0.85 -3.24
N PRO A 46 18.61 1.65 -3.76
CA PRO A 46 18.81 3.00 -3.29
C PRO A 46 17.51 3.80 -3.44
N PRO A 47 17.20 4.70 -2.49
CA PRO A 47 15.98 5.48 -2.56
C PRO A 47 15.94 6.26 -3.87
N VAL A 48 14.85 6.08 -4.62
CA VAL A 48 14.58 6.89 -5.81
C VAL A 48 14.51 8.34 -5.36
N LEU A 49 15.41 9.17 -5.87
CA LEU A 49 15.37 10.61 -5.62
C LEU A 49 14.09 11.16 -6.24
N GLU A 50 13.08 11.42 -5.40
CA GLU A 50 11.88 12.11 -5.84
C GLU A 50 12.25 13.51 -6.35
N PRO A 51 11.68 13.95 -7.48
CA PRO A 51 11.97 15.26 -8.03
C PRO A 51 11.62 16.35 -7.01
N PRO A 52 12.38 17.46 -6.95
CA PRO A 52 12.15 18.53 -5.99
C PRO A 52 10.70 19.00 -6.02
N ILE A 53 10.00 18.84 -4.90
CA ILE A 53 8.65 19.38 -4.72
C ILE A 53 8.79 20.90 -4.77
N LYS A 54 8.38 21.52 -5.88
CA LYS A 54 8.26 22.98 -5.98
C LYS A 54 7.29 23.41 -4.88
N LYS A 55 7.79 24.17 -3.89
CA LYS A 55 6.94 24.75 -2.84
C LYS A 55 5.92 25.68 -3.51
N ALA A 56 4.71 25.20 -3.69
CA ALA A 56 3.62 26.01 -4.17
C ALA A 56 3.27 27.05 -3.10
N SER A 57 3.10 28.31 -3.50
CA SER A 57 2.67 29.40 -2.60
C SER A 57 1.23 29.22 -2.09
N ARG A 58 0.51 28.25 -2.65
CA ARG A 58 -0.86 27.86 -2.30
C ARG A 58 -0.97 26.34 -2.29
N PRO A 59 -1.89 25.77 -1.51
CA PRO A 59 -2.18 24.34 -1.56
C PRO A 59 -2.56 23.92 -2.99
N GLU A 60 -1.79 22.98 -3.55
CA GLU A 60 -2.01 22.38 -4.87
C GLU A 60 -1.95 20.85 -4.72
N ILE A 61 -2.86 20.14 -5.36
CA ILE A 61 -2.86 18.67 -5.45
C ILE A 61 -2.58 18.30 -6.90
N MET A 62 -1.52 17.51 -7.13
CA MET A 62 -1.15 17.00 -8.44
C MET A 62 -1.43 15.49 -8.51
N PHE A 63 -2.15 15.06 -9.55
CA PHE A 63 -2.38 13.63 -9.83
C PHE A 63 -2.28 13.40 -11.34
N GLY A 64 -1.17 12.80 -11.79
CA GLY A 64 -0.86 12.66 -13.21
C GLY A 64 -0.78 14.04 -13.90
N ALA A 65 -1.64 14.27 -14.90
CA ALA A 65 -1.75 15.55 -15.60
C ALA A 65 -2.75 16.53 -14.95
N VAL A 66 -3.45 16.12 -13.90
CA VAL A 66 -4.48 16.94 -13.24
C VAL A 66 -3.87 17.77 -12.13
N THR A 67 -4.18 19.08 -12.12
CA THR A 67 -3.77 20.02 -11.07
C THR A 67 -5.00 20.69 -10.46
N ILE A 68 -5.21 20.51 -9.15
CA ILE A 68 -6.28 21.15 -8.38
C ILE A 68 -5.66 22.28 -7.54
N ARG A 69 -6.18 23.50 -7.66
CA ARG A 69 -5.66 24.69 -6.95
C ARG A 69 -6.75 25.37 -6.11
N TRP A 70 -6.42 25.70 -4.86
CA TRP A 70 -7.33 26.45 -3.99
C TRP A 70 -7.37 27.94 -4.35
N LYS A 71 -8.58 28.53 -4.41
CA LYS A 71 -8.83 29.97 -4.62
C LYS A 71 -9.51 30.54 -3.37
N LYS A 72 -8.98 31.64 -2.84
CA LYS A 72 -9.64 32.40 -1.77
C LYS A 72 -10.94 32.99 -2.31
N ALA A 73 -12.05 32.76 -1.62
CA ALA A 73 -13.33 33.39 -1.93
C ALA A 73 -13.17 34.93 -1.82
N HIS A 74 -13.68 35.65 -2.82
CA HIS A 74 -13.81 37.10 -2.72
C HIS A 74 -15.06 37.38 -1.87
N LEU A 75 -14.90 38.07 -0.74
CA LEU A 75 -16.03 38.63 -0.02
C LEU A 75 -16.32 39.99 -0.67
N PRO A 76 -17.52 40.25 -1.22
CA PRO A 76 -17.85 41.60 -1.68
C PRO A 76 -17.80 42.57 -0.48
N PRO A 77 -17.36 43.83 -0.67
CA PRO A 77 -17.31 44.80 0.41
C PRO A 77 -18.72 44.98 0.99
N ALA A 78 -18.84 44.92 2.32
CA ALA A 78 -20.11 45.13 2.99
C ALA A 78 -20.63 46.55 2.71
N SER A 79 -21.84 46.65 2.17
CA SER A 79 -22.53 47.93 1.98
C SER A 79 -22.77 48.59 3.34
N PRO A 80 -22.35 49.86 3.55
CA PRO A 80 -22.68 50.58 4.75
C PRO A 80 -24.18 50.98 4.72
N LEU A 81 -24.86 50.77 5.85
CA LEU A 81 -26.22 51.25 6.12
C LEU A 81 -26.24 52.76 6.33
#